data_AF-W4KJB6-F1
#
_entry.id   AF-W4KJB6-F1
#
_cell.length_a   1.000
_cell.length_b   1.000
_cell.length_c   1.000
_cell.angle_alpha   90.00
_cell.angle_beta   90.00
_cell.angle_gamma   90.00
#
_symmetry.space_group_name_H-M   'P 1'
#
loop_
_entity.id
_entity.type
_entity.pdbx_description
1 polymer ?
#
loop_
_entity_poly.entity_id
_entity_poly.type
_entity_poly.pdbx_seq_one_letter_code
_entity_poly.pdbx_strand_id
1 'polypeptide(L)'
;MAISMNEAQFLGLFLEAFMVGILCTLCCVIAFIQLRLPTHHSTGWLIPVTTLMLAIALIHFIVDFVRAYYAFVRLVPFYYLNFKNPLFLVKTVLLAVQTLVGDCVLVWRCYTIYNKRVWVIIIPLLFTIGGLVTTGANAAIWVHAKTTNRQDAALPWVTAYFSLTLAVNFYCTCEHFQIFLFERS
;
A
#
# COMPACT_ATOMS: atom_id res chain seq x y z
N MET A 1 11.25 -6.12 25.77
CA MET A 1 10.41 -7.34 25.77
C MET A 1 9.95 -7.54 24.34
N ALA A 2 10.50 -8.51 23.62
CA ALA A 2 10.16 -8.73 22.22
C ALA A 2 8.74 -9.30 22.13
N ILE A 3 7.86 -8.62 21.38
CA ILE A 3 6.50 -9.08 21.10
C ILE A 3 6.61 -10.41 20.33
N SER A 4 5.82 -11.41 20.71
CA SER A 4 5.83 -12.67 19.99
C SER A 4 5.27 -12.47 18.56
N MET A 5 5.78 -13.22 17.58
CA MET A 5 5.37 -13.09 16.16
C MET A 5 3.85 -13.15 15.98
N ASN A 6 3.17 -13.99 16.78
CA ASN A 6 1.72 -14.16 16.74
C ASN A 6 0.99 -12.91 17.24
N GLU A 7 1.44 -12.31 18.35
CA GLU A 7 0.85 -11.07 18.89
C GLU A 7 1.02 -9.91 17.90
N ALA A 8 2.20 -9.79 17.29
CA ALA A 8 2.47 -8.75 16.29
C ALA A 8 1.54 -8.88 15.07
N GLN A 9 1.26 -10.10 14.63
CA GLN A 9 0.35 -10.35 13.50
C GLN A 9 -1.11 -10.11 13.86
N PHE A 10 -1.53 -10.44 15.09
CA PHE A 10 -2.88 -10.14 15.55
C PHE A 10 -3.11 -8.63 15.64
N LEU A 11 -2.16 -7.89 16.21
CA LEU A 11 -2.22 -6.43 16.27
C LEU A 11 -2.22 -5.80 14.86
N GLY A 12 -1.41 -6.36 13.95
CA GLY A 12 -1.38 -5.94 12.54
C GLY A 12 -2.74 -6.12 11.86
N LEU A 13 -3.38 -7.28 12.03
CA LEU A 13 -4.73 -7.54 11.48
C LEU A 13 -5.77 -6.57 12.03
N PHE A 14 -5.70 -6.25 13.33
CA PHE A 14 -6.60 -5.29 13.95
C PHE A 14 -6.44 -3.89 13.34
N LEU A 15 -5.20 -3.39 13.25
CA LEU A 15 -4.90 -2.10 12.63
C LEU A 15 -5.33 -2.04 11.16
N GLU A 16 -5.14 -3.13 10.43
CA GLU A 16 -5.56 -3.23 9.03
C GLU A 16 -7.08 -3.16 8.88
N ALA A 17 -7.84 -3.80 9.77
CA ALA A 17 -9.30 -3.71 9.78
C ALA A 17 -9.79 -2.26 9.94
N PHE A 18 -9.14 -1.45 10.79
CA PHE A 18 -9.46 -0.02 10.91
C PHE A 18 -9.20 0.74 9.62
N MET A 19 -8.05 0.50 8.98
CA MET A 19 -7.69 1.20 7.75
C MET A 19 -8.65 0.87 6.61
N VAL A 20 -9.03 -0.40 6.47
CA VAL A 20 -10.07 -0.83 5.50
C VAL A 20 -11.42 -0.19 5.82
N GLY A 21 -11.79 -0.10 7.09
CA GLY A 21 -13.00 0.61 7.53
C GLY A 21 -13.00 2.07 7.10
N ILE A 22 -11.89 2.78 7.32
CA ILE A 22 -11.72 4.18 6.88
C ILE A 22 -11.88 4.29 5.36
N LEU A 23 -11.21 3.44 4.58
CA LEU A 23 -11.33 3.44 3.12
C LEU A 23 -12.78 3.17 2.65
N CYS A 24 -13.48 2.27 3.32
CA CYS A 24 -14.89 1.99 3.04
C CYS A 24 -15.76 3.23 3.27
N THR A 25 -15.59 3.92 4.41
CA THR A 25 -16.34 5.15 4.70
C THR A 25 -16.05 6.26 3.69
N LEU A 26 -14.79 6.44 3.28
CA LEU A 26 -14.41 7.41 2.25
C LEU A 26 -15.06 7.09 0.90
N CYS A 27 -15.06 5.82 0.47
CA CYS A 27 -15.79 5.38 -0.73
C CYS A 27 -17.28 5.71 -0.64
N CYS A 28 -17.93 5.42 0.49
CA CYS A 28 -19.35 5.71 0.69
C CYS A 28 -19.64 7.21 0.61
N VAL A 29 -18.81 8.05 1.23
CA VAL A 29 -18.96 9.52 1.17
C VAL A 29 -18.78 10.04 -0.25
N ILE A 30 -17.75 9.57 -0.96
CA ILE A 30 -17.52 9.97 -2.37
C ILE A 30 -18.70 9.56 -3.25
N ALA A 31 -19.19 8.32 -3.12
CA ALA A 31 -20.35 7.86 -3.85
C ALA A 31 -21.60 8.70 -3.52
N PHE A 32 -21.82 9.01 -2.24
CA PHE A 32 -22.94 9.84 -1.80
C PHE A 32 -22.88 11.26 -2.37
N ILE A 33 -21.72 11.92 -2.33
CA ILE A 33 -21.52 13.27 -2.88
C ILE A 33 -21.82 13.29 -4.38
N GLN A 34 -21.35 12.29 -5.13
CA GLN A 34 -21.56 12.21 -6.58
C GLN A 34 -23.02 11.89 -6.96
N LEU A 35 -23.74 11.15 -6.11
CA LEU A 35 -25.17 10.89 -6.30
C LEU A 35 -26.04 12.12 -5.96
N ARG A 36 -25.57 12.99 -5.06
CA ARG A 36 -26.31 14.17 -4.60
C ARG A 36 -26.00 15.44 -5.39
N LEU A 37 -24.76 15.61 -5.84
CA LEU A 37 -24.35 16.74 -6.66
C LEU A 37 -24.15 16.27 -8.10
N PRO A 38 -24.93 16.76 -9.08
CA PRO A 38 -24.65 16.53 -10.49
C PRO A 38 -23.38 17.29 -10.87
N THR A 39 -22.22 16.67 -10.62
CA THR A 39 -20.92 17.26 -10.93
C THR A 39 -20.66 17.18 -12.42
N HIS A 40 -20.69 18.33 -13.08
CA HIS A 40 -20.32 18.50 -14.48
C HIS A 40 -18.79 18.39 -14.61
N HIS A 41 -18.35 17.32 -15.30
CA HIS A 41 -17.14 17.28 -16.15
C HIS A 41 -15.74 16.88 -15.64
N SER A 42 -15.48 16.46 -14.38
CA SER A 42 -14.10 16.02 -14.01
C SER A 42 -13.95 14.92 -12.94
N THR A 43 -14.98 14.62 -12.16
CA THR A 43 -14.88 13.66 -11.03
C THR A 43 -15.23 12.21 -11.38
N GLY A 44 -15.63 11.91 -12.62
CA GLY A 44 -16.05 10.57 -13.03
C GLY A 44 -14.97 9.48 -12.85
N TRP A 45 -13.69 9.86 -12.90
CA TRP A 45 -12.56 8.95 -12.68
C TRP A 45 -12.28 8.65 -11.20
N LEU A 46 -12.83 9.45 -10.29
CA LEU A 46 -12.53 9.33 -8.87
C LEU A 46 -13.24 8.10 -8.25
N ILE A 47 -14.48 7.82 -8.65
CA ILE A 47 -15.24 6.64 -8.20
C ILE A 47 -14.55 5.32 -8.57
N PRO A 48 -14.24 5.02 -9.85
CA PRO A 48 -13.63 3.73 -10.21
C PRO A 48 -12.27 3.55 -9.55
N VAL A 49 -11.49 4.63 -9.39
CA VAL A 49 -10.19 4.59 -8.73
C VAL A 49 -10.32 4.27 -7.25
N THR A 50 -11.17 4.99 -6.50
CA THR A 50 -11.33 4.73 -5.07
C THR A 50 -11.96 3.34 -4.83
N THR A 51 -12.87 2.91 -5.71
CA THR A 51 -13.47 1.57 -5.65
C THR A 51 -12.43 0.48 -5.91
N LEU A 52 -11.54 0.66 -6.88
CA LEU A 52 -10.44 -0.26 -7.15
C LEU A 52 -9.49 -0.37 -5.95
N MET A 53 -9.10 0.76 -5.35
CA MET A 53 -8.25 0.77 -4.15
C MET A 53 -8.93 0.08 -2.97
N LEU A 54 -10.23 0.25 -2.79
CA LEU A 54 -11.00 -0.44 -1.75
C LEU A 54 -11.07 -1.95 -2.03
N ALA A 55 -11.28 -2.37 -3.28
CA ALA A 55 -11.34 -3.79 -3.64
C ALA A 55 -10.01 -4.49 -3.35
N ILE A 56 -8.89 -3.88 -3.73
CA ILE A 56 -7.55 -4.44 -3.45
C ILE A 56 -7.29 -4.47 -1.94
N ALA A 57 -7.65 -3.42 -1.19
CA ALA A 57 -7.54 -3.40 0.27
C ALA A 57 -8.36 -4.51 0.94
N LEU A 58 -9.58 -4.76 0.47
CA LEU A 58 -10.43 -5.85 0.96
C LEU A 58 -9.82 -7.23 0.65
N ILE A 59 -9.25 -7.42 -0.55
CA ILE A 59 -8.56 -8.67 -0.91
C ILE A 59 -7.36 -8.89 0.02
N HIS A 60 -6.55 -7.86 0.25
CA HIS A 60 -5.40 -7.93 1.16
C HIS A 60 -5.85 -8.33 2.58
N PHE A 61 -6.90 -7.67 3.09
CA PHE A 61 -7.47 -7.97 4.40
C PHE A 61 -8.02 -9.39 4.52
N ILE A 62 -8.71 -9.89 3.50
CA ILE A 62 -9.23 -11.27 3.48
C ILE A 62 -8.07 -12.27 3.54
N VAL A 63 -6.99 -12.04 2.78
CA VAL A 63 -5.81 -12.91 2.81
C VAL A 63 -5.16 -12.92 4.19
N ASP A 64 -5.05 -11.75 4.83
CA ASP A 64 -4.50 -11.64 6.18
C ASP A 64 -5.39 -12.30 7.24
N PHE A 65 -6.71 -12.16 7.11
CA PHE A 65 -7.68 -12.82 7.98
C PHE A 65 -7.64 -14.34 7.85
N VAL A 66 -7.58 -14.88 6.63
CA VAL A 66 -7.46 -16.33 6.37
C VAL A 66 -6.18 -16.87 6.99
N ARG A 67 -5.06 -16.13 6.87
CA ARG A 67 -3.79 -16.55 7.48
C ARG A 67 -3.87 -16.55 9.01
N ALA A 68 -4.49 -15.54 9.60
CA ALA A 68 -4.72 -15.51 11.04
C ALA A 68 -5.61 -16.68 11.50
N TYR A 69 -6.68 -16.98 10.76
CA TYR A 69 -7.56 -18.12 11.04
C TYR A 69 -6.78 -19.44 11.06
N TYR A 70 -5.92 -19.70 10.06
CA TYR A 70 -5.11 -20.92 10.05
C TYR A 70 -4.13 -21.04 11.21
N ALA A 71 -3.56 -19.92 11.66
CA ALA A 71 -2.58 -19.95 12.72
C ALA A 71 -3.19 -20.05 14.13
N PHE A 72 -4.27 -19.31 14.38
CA PHE A 72 -4.90 -19.25 15.71
C PHE A 72 -5.92 -20.37 15.93
N VAL A 73 -6.68 -20.77 14.90
CA VAL A 73 -7.79 -21.73 15.05
C VAL A 73 -7.35 -23.16 14.79
N ARG A 74 -6.55 -23.41 13.75
CA ARG A 74 -6.06 -24.77 13.47
C ARG A 74 -4.85 -25.18 14.30
N LEU A 75 -4.32 -24.28 15.15
CA LEU A 75 -3.16 -24.52 16.04
C LEU A 75 -2.01 -25.23 15.33
N VAL A 76 -1.80 -24.96 14.04
CA VAL A 76 -0.73 -25.60 13.27
C VAL A 76 0.57 -24.96 13.74
N PRO A 77 1.40 -25.65 14.55
CA PRO A 77 2.60 -25.06 15.07
C PRO A 77 3.55 -24.82 13.88
N PHE A 78 4.28 -23.70 13.90
CA PHE A 78 5.23 -23.32 12.84
C PHE A 78 4.61 -22.96 11.47
N TYR A 79 3.30 -22.72 11.35
CA TYR A 79 2.69 -22.29 10.07
C TYR A 79 3.31 -20.99 9.51
N TYR A 80 3.65 -20.06 10.39
CA TYR A 80 4.36 -18.81 10.06
C TYR A 80 5.86 -18.98 9.77
N LEU A 81 6.45 -20.12 10.14
CA LEU A 81 7.86 -20.46 9.90
C LEU A 81 8.06 -21.27 8.61
N ASN A 82 6.97 -21.75 8.00
CA ASN A 82 6.97 -22.32 6.66
C ASN A 82 6.88 -21.20 5.60
N PHE A 83 8.00 -20.52 5.38
CA PHE A 83 8.16 -19.43 4.39
C PHE A 83 8.05 -19.88 2.93
N LYS A 84 7.93 -21.19 2.67
CA LYS A 84 7.53 -21.74 1.36
C LYS A 84 6.03 -21.64 1.09
N ASN A 85 5.22 -21.17 2.05
CA ASN A 85 3.79 -21.04 1.84
C ASN A 85 3.51 -19.93 0.82
N PRO A 86 2.73 -20.21 -0.24
CA PRO A 86 2.40 -19.24 -1.28
C PRO A 86 1.69 -18.01 -0.70
N LEU A 87 1.07 -18.12 0.48
CA LEU A 87 0.41 -17.01 1.16
C LEU A 87 1.35 -15.87 1.60
N PHE A 88 2.62 -16.13 1.90
CA PHE A 88 3.57 -15.06 2.25
C PHE A 88 3.97 -14.24 1.02
N LEU A 89 4.21 -14.93 -0.10
CA LEU A 89 4.47 -14.31 -1.39
C LEU A 89 3.24 -13.54 -1.88
N VAL A 90 2.05 -14.14 -1.77
CA VAL A 90 0.79 -13.48 -2.14
C VAL A 90 0.58 -12.22 -1.31
N LYS A 91 0.80 -12.24 0.01
CA LYS A 91 0.72 -11.00 0.81
C LYS A 91 1.70 -9.93 0.33
N THR A 92 2.96 -10.30 0.13
CA THR A 92 4.00 -9.34 -0.27
C THR A 92 3.70 -8.72 -1.63
N VAL A 93 3.22 -9.54 -2.58
CA VAL A 93 2.80 -9.08 -3.91
C VAL A 93 1.54 -8.22 -3.81
N LEU A 94 0.54 -8.62 -3.02
CA LEU A 94 -0.68 -7.83 -2.84
C LEU A 94 -0.38 -6.48 -2.18
N LEU A 95 0.51 -6.44 -1.19
CA LEU A 95 0.98 -5.21 -0.59
C LEU A 95 1.67 -4.34 -1.63
N ALA A 96 2.59 -4.90 -2.42
CA ALA A 96 3.28 -4.17 -3.47
C ALA A 96 2.32 -3.59 -4.52
N VAL A 97 1.32 -4.37 -4.94
CA VAL A 97 0.27 -3.93 -5.87
C VAL A 97 -0.58 -2.84 -5.26
N GLN A 98 -1.00 -2.98 -3.99
CA GLN A 98 -1.79 -1.97 -3.29
C GLN A 98 -1.05 -0.63 -3.24
N THR A 99 0.23 -0.65 -2.85
CA THR A 99 1.04 0.57 -2.75
C THR A 99 1.30 1.17 -4.13
N LEU A 100 1.60 0.35 -5.14
CA LEU A 100 1.82 0.82 -6.51
C LEU A 100 0.57 1.47 -7.11
N VAL A 101 -0.60 0.88 -6.89
CA VAL A 101 -1.87 1.51 -7.29
C VAL A 101 -2.07 2.81 -6.54
N GLY A 102 -1.78 2.87 -5.24
CA GLY A 102 -1.83 4.10 -4.46
C GLY A 102 -0.91 5.20 -4.99
N ASP A 103 0.35 4.89 -5.26
CA ASP A 103 1.33 5.82 -5.80
C ASP A 103 0.93 6.31 -7.19
N CYS A 104 0.45 5.42 -8.07
CA CYS A 104 -0.07 5.78 -9.39
C CYS A 104 -1.25 6.77 -9.32
N VAL A 105 -2.15 6.60 -8.35
CA VAL A 105 -3.29 7.51 -8.15
C VAL A 105 -2.83 8.87 -7.66
N LEU A 106 -1.85 8.93 -6.74
CA LEU A 106 -1.25 10.19 -6.29
C LEU A 106 -0.60 10.95 -7.45
N VAL A 107 0.17 10.24 -8.28
CA VAL A 107 0.81 10.80 -9.48
C VAL A 107 -0.22 11.29 -10.49
N TRP A 108 -1.29 10.52 -10.74
CA TRP A 108 -2.38 10.92 -11.62
C TRP A 108 -3.06 12.22 -11.16
N ARG A 109 -3.36 12.32 -9.85
CA ARG A 109 -3.95 13.54 -9.27
C ARG A 109 -3.01 14.72 -9.45
N CYS A 110 -1.72 14.55 -9.15
CA CYS A 110 -0.73 15.59 -9.33
C CYS A 110 -0.66 16.03 -10.80
N TYR A 111 -0.58 15.09 -11.74
CA TYR A 111 -0.57 15.37 -13.18
C TYR A 111 -1.79 16.15 -13.68
N THR A 112 -2.98 15.81 -13.15
CA THR A 112 -4.23 16.48 -13.51
C THR A 112 -4.26 17.92 -13.00
N ILE A 113 -3.72 18.17 -11.81
CA ILE A 113 -3.64 19.51 -11.20
C ILE A 113 -2.60 20.38 -11.92
N TYR A 114 -1.45 19.81 -12.28
CA TYR A 114 -0.35 20.53 -12.97
C TYR A 114 -0.55 20.72 -14.48
N ASN A 115 -1.79 20.64 -14.97
CA ASN A 115 -2.13 20.80 -16.39
C ASN A 115 -1.23 19.95 -17.33
N LYS A 116 -1.04 18.67 -16.99
CA LYS A 116 -0.30 17.69 -17.80
C LYS A 116 1.22 17.89 -17.93
N ARG A 117 1.87 18.64 -17.03
CA ARG A 117 3.34 18.76 -17.03
C ARG A 117 4.01 17.46 -16.59
N VAL A 118 4.62 16.76 -17.57
CA VAL A 118 5.29 15.46 -17.39
C VAL A 118 6.51 15.48 -16.46
N TRP A 119 7.16 16.63 -16.25
CA TRP A 119 8.32 16.76 -15.35
C TRP A 119 8.02 16.36 -13.91
N VAL A 120 6.79 16.60 -13.43
CA VAL A 120 6.35 16.28 -12.06
C VAL A 120 6.16 14.77 -11.84
N ILE A 121 6.04 13.99 -12.93
CA ILE A 121 5.84 12.53 -12.87
C ILE A 121 7.17 11.78 -12.70
N ILE A 122 8.27 12.32 -13.23
CA ILE A 122 9.54 11.58 -13.35
C ILE A 122 10.07 11.16 -11.98
N ILE A 123 10.00 12.05 -10.99
CA ILE A 123 10.50 11.81 -9.64
C ILE A 123 9.69 10.70 -8.92
N PRO A 124 8.35 10.77 -8.83
CA PRO A 124 7.53 9.67 -8.31
C PRO A 124 7.73 8.34 -9.06
N LEU A 125 7.92 8.39 -10.37
CA LEU A 125 8.14 7.19 -11.19
C LEU A 125 9.48 6.50 -10.83
N LEU A 126 10.54 7.28 -10.60
CA LEU A 126 11.83 6.76 -10.13
C LEU A 126 11.70 6.09 -8.76
N PHE A 127 10.97 6.71 -7.82
CA PHE A 127 10.75 6.16 -6.50
C PHE A 127 9.93 4.86 -6.51
N THR A 128 8.88 4.79 -7.33
CA THR A 128 8.06 3.58 -7.50
C THR A 128 8.84 2.43 -8.13
N ILE A 129 9.69 2.70 -9.12
CA ILE A 129 10.64 1.71 -9.67
C ILE A 129 11.60 1.23 -8.58
N GLY A 130 12.14 2.16 -7.78
CA GLY A 130 12.98 1.82 -6.62
C GLY A 130 12.26 0.87 -5.65
N GLY A 131 10.99 1.15 -5.34
CA GLY A 131 10.14 0.32 -4.48
C GLY A 131 9.91 -1.10 -5.03
N LEU A 132 9.74 -1.24 -6.35
CA LEU A 132 9.62 -2.54 -7.01
C LEU A 132 10.92 -3.35 -6.90
N VAL A 133 12.06 -2.70 -7.12
CA VAL A 133 13.38 -3.35 -7.00
C VAL A 133 13.63 -3.81 -5.56
N THR A 134 13.32 -2.97 -4.56
CA THR A 134 13.48 -3.35 -3.15
C THR A 134 12.57 -4.51 -2.75
N THR A 135 11.34 -4.56 -3.29
CA THR A 135 10.40 -5.65 -3.04
C THR A 135 10.86 -6.95 -3.68
N GLY A 136 11.36 -6.89 -4.92
CA GLY A 136 11.93 -8.04 -5.63
C GLY A 136 13.16 -8.60 -4.92
N ALA A 137 14.05 -7.72 -4.44
CA ALA A 137 15.23 -8.12 -3.66
C ALA A 137 14.83 -8.78 -2.33
N ASN A 138 13.85 -8.24 -1.63
CA ASN A 138 13.31 -8.84 -0.41
C ASN A 138 12.75 -10.25 -0.70
N ALA A 139 11.90 -10.39 -1.73
CA ALA A 139 11.34 -11.69 -2.12
C ALA A 139 12.44 -12.72 -2.49
N ALA A 140 13.49 -12.29 -3.20
CA ALA A 140 14.63 -13.14 -3.54
C ALA A 140 15.36 -13.65 -2.28
N ILE A 141 15.59 -12.77 -1.29
CA ILE A 141 16.21 -13.14 0.00
C ILE A 141 15.34 -14.16 0.75
N TRP A 142 14.02 -13.95 0.81
CA TRP A 142 13.11 -14.88 1.47
C TRP A 142 13.08 -16.28 0.82
N VAL A 143 13.24 -16.36 -0.50
CA VAL A 143 13.24 -17.64 -1.24
C VAL A 143 14.60 -18.34 -1.21
N HIS A 144 15.71 -17.60 -1.31
CA HIS A 144 17.04 -18.17 -1.57
C HIS A 144 17.97 -18.20 -0.36
N ALA A 145 17.73 -17.37 0.67
CA ALA A 145 18.61 -17.39 1.83
C ALA A 145 18.52 -18.75 2.52
N LYS A 146 19.67 -19.38 2.82
CA LYS A 146 19.78 -20.61 3.63
C LYS A 146 20.16 -20.32 5.09
N THR A 147 20.42 -19.07 5.44
CA THR A 147 21.05 -18.66 6.69
C THR A 147 20.05 -18.48 7.84
N THR A 148 20.54 -18.66 9.07
CA THR A 148 19.79 -18.55 10.33
C THR A 148 19.24 -17.12 10.58
N ASN A 149 19.74 -16.10 9.88
CA ASN A 149 19.42 -14.68 10.09
C ASN A 149 18.73 -14.02 8.87
N ARG A 150 17.70 -14.66 8.30
CA ARG A 150 16.96 -14.11 7.13
C ARG A 150 16.27 -12.77 7.42
N GLN A 151 15.79 -12.58 8.64
CA GLN A 151 15.11 -11.36 9.06
C GLN A 151 16.05 -10.15 9.06
N ASP A 152 17.28 -10.33 9.56
CA ASP A 152 18.30 -9.27 9.58
C ASP A 152 18.68 -8.82 8.16
N ALA A 153 18.71 -9.76 7.21
CA ALA A 153 19.00 -9.47 5.81
C ALA A 153 17.82 -8.79 5.09
N ALA A 154 16.57 -9.05 5.50
CA ALA A 154 15.35 -8.50 4.89
C ALA A 154 14.99 -7.09 5.42
N LEU A 155 15.28 -6.81 6.68
CA LEU A 155 14.96 -5.55 7.36
C LEU A 155 15.37 -4.28 6.59
N PRO A 156 16.61 -4.15 6.06
CA PRO A 156 17.02 -2.94 5.34
C PRO A 156 16.22 -2.72 4.05
N TRP A 157 15.84 -3.78 3.33
CA TRP A 157 15.05 -3.69 2.11
C TRP A 157 13.61 -3.26 2.39
N VAL A 158 13.02 -3.76 3.47
CA VAL A 158 11.70 -3.34 3.93
C VAL A 158 11.72 -1.88 4.38
N THR A 159 12.75 -1.46 5.10
CA THR A 159 12.91 -0.07 5.56
C THR A 159 13.09 0.89 4.37
N ALA A 160 13.90 0.49 3.38
CA ALA A 160 14.07 1.25 2.15
C ALA A 160 12.74 1.40 1.39
N TYR A 161 11.97 0.30 1.25
CA TYR A 161 10.66 0.33 0.61
C TYR A 161 9.72 1.36 1.25
N PHE A 162 9.53 1.29 2.58
CA PHE A 162 8.67 2.25 3.29
C PHE A 162 9.19 3.68 3.20
N SER A 163 10.50 3.88 3.21
CA SER A 163 11.12 5.21 3.09
C SER A 163 10.87 5.83 1.70
N LEU A 164 10.97 5.03 0.64
CA LEU A 164 10.69 5.47 -0.73
C LEU A 164 9.22 5.84 -0.90
N THR A 165 8.29 5.03 -0.38
CA THR A 165 6.85 5.36 -0.40
C THR A 165 6.56 6.65 0.36
N LEU A 166 7.19 6.85 1.52
CA LEU A 166 7.02 8.08 2.29
C LEU A 166 7.56 9.31 1.55
N ALA A 167 8.71 9.18 0.88
CA ALA A 167 9.27 10.23 0.03
C ALA A 167 8.34 10.61 -1.14
N VAL A 168 7.68 9.65 -1.79
CA VAL A 168 6.68 9.92 -2.84
C VAL A 168 5.52 10.73 -2.28
N ASN A 169 4.95 10.30 -1.16
CA ASN A 169 3.83 10.99 -0.51
C ASN A 169 4.20 12.42 -0.11
N PHE A 170 5.40 12.60 0.45
CA PHE A 170 5.90 13.92 0.84
C PHE A 170 6.10 14.83 -0.37
N TYR A 171 6.74 14.32 -1.42
CA TYR A 171 6.95 15.06 -2.68
C TYR A 171 5.62 15.50 -3.30
N CYS A 172 4.65 14.58 -3.44
CA CYS A 172 3.33 14.92 -3.97
C CYS A 172 2.59 15.98 -3.12
N THR A 173 2.77 15.95 -1.80
CA THR A 173 2.16 16.93 -0.90
C THR A 173 2.81 18.31 -1.01
N CYS A 174 4.14 18.37 -1.07
CA CYS A 174 4.88 19.62 -1.24
C CYS A 174 4.54 20.33 -2.55
N GLU A 175 4.47 19.60 -3.65
CA GLU A 175 4.07 20.11 -4.96
C GLU A 175 2.65 20.72 -4.88
N HIS A 176 1.69 20.00 -4.31
CA HIS A 176 0.34 20.51 -4.13
C HIS A 176 0.29 21.81 -3.30
N PHE A 177 1.11 21.92 -2.25
CA PHE A 177 1.21 23.12 -1.41
C PHE A 177 1.83 24.31 -2.15
N GLN A 178 2.83 24.08 -3.00
CA GLN A 178 3.43 25.15 -3.81
C GLN A 178 2.44 25.80 -4.77
N ILE A 179 1.57 25.00 -5.41
CA ILE A 179 0.51 25.54 -6.27
C ILE A 179 -0.45 26.44 -5.48
N PHE A 180 -0.87 25.98 -4.30
CA PHE A 180 -1.78 26.75 -3.45
C PHE A 180 -1.20 28.11 -3.03
N LEU A 181 0.12 28.18 -2.79
CA LEU A 181 0.80 29.44 -2.52
C LEU A 181 0.88 30.34 -3.77
N PHE A 182 1.14 29.76 -4.94
CA PHE A 182 1.26 30.50 -6.20
C PHE A 182 -0.09 31.07 -6.68
N GLU A 183 -1.19 30.39 -6.38
CA GLU A 183 -2.55 30.87 -6.71
C GLU A 183 -3.05 31.97 -5.77
N ARG A 184 -2.39 32.15 -4.61
CA ARG A 184 -2.70 33.20 -3.62
C ARG A 184 -1.87 34.49 -3.77
N SER A 185 -0.80 34.49 -4.57
CA SER A 185 0.07 35.65 -4.82
C SER A 185 -0.33 36.41 -6.08
#